data_AF-A7F9M9-F1
#
_entry.id   AF-A7F9M9-F1
#
_cell.length_a   1.000
_cell.length_b   1.000
_cell.length_c   1.000
_cell.angle_alpha   90.00
_cell.angle_beta   90.00
_cell.angle_gamma   90.00
#
_symmetry.space_group_name_H-M   'P 1'
#
loop_
_entity.id
_entity.type
_entity.pdbx_description
1 polymer ?
#
loop_
_entity_poly.entity_id
_entity_poly.type
_entity_poly.pdbx_seq_one_letter_code
_entity_poly.pdbx_strand_id
1 'polypeptide(L)'
;MSPSETFHWSQSISLFSRKLSPAPIESSSERDALWATSILLGLIAFCNIESRTPQEAWPLVPPSSLDLNWLVMGYGKSQILKLVQDKKASAFRTLIAPETSALSTHIRLETLPQAFITVFDLHSSSKSNDNPYRLAVSLLSDVIDVDVDITVILKFCAFVGETHPQYKRLLFQKEPRALLLLAYWFGKLCQFPHWWIWRRASLECQAICIYLETFHKHDLDVQTLLVYPKIMSGL
;
A
#
# COMPACT_ATOMS: atom_id res chain seq x y z
N MET A 1 -16.97 -12.14 4.21
CA MET A 1 -17.51 -12.33 2.85
C MET A 1 -18.72 -13.26 2.91
N SER A 2 -19.72 -13.04 2.06
CA SER A 2 -20.82 -13.99 1.85
C SER A 2 -20.33 -15.26 1.13
N PRO A 3 -21.05 -16.39 1.20
CA PRO A 3 -20.67 -17.60 0.47
C PRO A 3 -20.54 -17.39 -1.05
N SER A 4 -21.40 -16.54 -1.63
CA SER A 4 -21.34 -16.19 -3.06
C SER A 4 -20.09 -15.37 -3.39
N GLU A 5 -19.73 -14.39 -2.56
CA GLU A 5 -18.49 -13.61 -2.73
C GLU A 5 -17.26 -14.51 -2.66
N THR A 6 -17.19 -15.43 -1.69
CA THR A 6 -16.10 -16.40 -1.54
C THR A 6 -16.01 -17.33 -2.75
N PHE A 7 -17.15 -17.76 -3.29
CA PHE A 7 -17.21 -18.58 -4.51
C PHE A 7 -16.64 -17.82 -5.71
N HIS A 8 -17.13 -16.60 -5.99
CA HIS A 8 -16.65 -15.81 -7.12
C HIS A 8 -15.17 -15.42 -6.97
N TRP A 9 -14.73 -15.14 -5.74
CA TRP A 9 -13.33 -14.86 -5.44
C TRP A 9 -12.44 -16.06 -5.73
N SER A 10 -12.77 -17.23 -5.20
CA SER A 10 -11.99 -18.45 -5.41
C SER A 10 -11.95 -18.85 -6.89
N GLN A 11 -13.09 -18.79 -7.59
CA GLN A 11 -13.15 -19.01 -9.04
C GLN A 11 -12.25 -18.04 -9.81
N SER A 12 -12.29 -16.75 -9.47
CA SER A 12 -11.45 -15.74 -10.14
C SER A 12 -9.95 -16.02 -9.95
N ILE A 13 -9.53 -16.40 -8.74
CA ILE A 13 -8.14 -16.81 -8.47
C ILE A 13 -7.77 -18.06 -9.28
N SER A 14 -8.62 -19.08 -9.28
CA SER A 14 -8.34 -20.33 -10.01
C SER A 14 -8.23 -20.10 -11.52
N LEU A 15 -9.12 -19.31 -12.11
CA LEU A 15 -9.08 -18.94 -13.52
C LEU A 15 -7.81 -18.14 -13.86
N PHE A 16 -7.47 -17.17 -13.02
CA PHE A 16 -6.26 -16.36 -13.18
C PHE A 16 -4.99 -17.22 -13.10
N SER A 17 -4.87 -18.08 -12.08
CA SER A 17 -3.75 -19.01 -11.91
C SER A 17 -3.60 -19.97 -13.10
N ARG A 18 -4.72 -20.48 -13.61
CA ARG A 18 -4.71 -21.37 -14.79
C ARG A 18 -4.22 -20.65 -16.05
N LYS A 19 -4.58 -19.37 -16.23
CA LYS A 19 -4.10 -18.56 -17.34
C LYS A 19 -2.64 -18.10 -17.21
N LEU A 20 -2.10 -18.04 -15.99
CA LEU A 20 -0.67 -17.79 -15.73
C LEU A 20 0.23 -19.04 -15.85
N SER A 21 -0.36 -20.24 -15.88
CA SER A 21 0.37 -21.51 -16.09
C SER A 21 0.92 -21.57 -17.53
N PRO A 22 1.92 -22.42 -17.86
CA PRO A 22 2.97 -22.19 -18.89
C PRO A 22 2.52 -22.14 -20.37
N ALA A 23 1.24 -21.94 -20.66
CA ALA A 23 0.79 -21.60 -22.00
C ALA A 23 1.33 -20.23 -22.43
N PRO A 24 1.79 -20.09 -23.69
CA PRO A 24 2.21 -18.79 -24.21
C PRO A 24 1.04 -17.80 -24.21
N ILE A 25 1.31 -16.56 -23.81
CA ILE A 25 0.34 -15.46 -23.88
C ILE A 25 0.45 -14.84 -25.27
N GLU A 26 -0.56 -15.07 -26.10
CA GLU A 26 -0.47 -14.89 -27.56
C GLU A 26 -0.83 -13.47 -28.01
N SER A 27 -1.74 -12.78 -27.32
CA SER A 27 -2.26 -11.47 -27.74
C SER A 27 -2.05 -10.33 -26.74
N SER A 28 -1.97 -9.09 -27.24
CA SER A 28 -1.95 -7.89 -26.38
C SER A 28 -3.20 -7.77 -25.52
N SER A 29 -4.37 -8.17 -26.05
CA SER A 29 -5.63 -8.16 -25.32
C SER A 29 -5.62 -9.12 -24.13
N GLU A 30 -5.00 -10.29 -24.25
CA GLU A 30 -4.86 -11.23 -23.13
C GLU A 30 -3.93 -10.69 -22.05
N ARG A 31 -2.84 -10.01 -22.44
CA ARG A 31 -1.93 -9.33 -21.50
C ARG A 31 -2.66 -8.25 -20.71
N ASP A 32 -3.47 -7.44 -21.39
CA ASP A 32 -4.30 -6.40 -20.77
C ASP A 32 -5.36 -6.99 -19.84
N ALA A 33 -6.01 -8.09 -20.24
CA ALA A 33 -6.98 -8.79 -19.39
C ALA A 33 -6.34 -9.36 -18.12
N LEU A 34 -5.16 -9.98 -18.24
CA LEU A 34 -4.38 -10.47 -17.10
C LEU A 34 -3.93 -9.33 -16.18
N TRP A 35 -3.48 -8.22 -16.76
CA TRP A 35 -3.11 -7.02 -16.02
C TRP A 35 -4.29 -6.50 -15.21
N ALA A 36 -5.42 -6.24 -15.86
CA ALA A 36 -6.64 -5.73 -15.20
C ALA A 36 -7.16 -6.69 -14.12
N THR A 37 -7.18 -7.99 -14.41
CA THR A 37 -7.59 -9.02 -13.43
C THR A 37 -6.69 -8.99 -12.20
N SER A 38 -5.37 -8.86 -12.39
CA SER A 38 -4.44 -8.81 -11.26
C SER A 38 -4.69 -7.59 -10.34
N ILE A 39 -4.95 -6.42 -10.94
CA ILE A 39 -5.29 -5.19 -10.22
C ILE A 39 -6.59 -5.38 -9.46
N LEU A 40 -7.65 -5.88 -10.11
CA LEU A 40 -8.94 -6.14 -9.47
C LEU A 40 -8.83 -7.14 -8.31
N LEU A 41 -8.05 -8.21 -8.47
CA LEU A 41 -7.77 -9.13 -7.38
C LEU A 41 -7.02 -8.41 -6.23
N GLY A 42 -6.19 -7.42 -6.52
CA GLY A 42 -5.47 -6.64 -5.51
C GLY A 42 -6.42 -5.73 -4.74
N LEU A 43 -7.33 -5.08 -5.47
CA LEU A 43 -8.37 -4.22 -4.91
C LEU A 43 -9.33 -5.01 -4.04
N ILE A 44 -9.78 -6.20 -4.47
CA ILE A 44 -10.68 -7.05 -3.67
C ILE A 44 -9.98 -7.52 -2.38
N ALA A 45 -8.72 -7.95 -2.50
CA ALA A 45 -7.91 -8.30 -1.33
C ALA A 45 -7.78 -7.11 -0.36
N PHE A 46 -7.60 -5.90 -0.88
CA PHE A 46 -7.54 -4.69 -0.08
C PHE A 46 -8.90 -4.36 0.55
N CYS A 47 -10.00 -4.30 -0.19
CA CYS A 47 -11.27 -3.87 0.39
C CYS A 47 -11.86 -4.90 1.38
N ASN A 48 -11.44 -6.17 1.29
CA ASN A 48 -11.90 -7.23 2.17
C ASN A 48 -11.24 -7.16 3.57
N ILE A 49 -11.81 -6.32 4.44
CA ILE A 49 -11.49 -6.26 5.87
C ILE A 49 -12.64 -6.83 6.69
N GLU A 50 -12.36 -7.82 7.53
CA GLU A 50 -13.37 -8.49 8.37
C GLU A 50 -13.63 -7.72 9.68
N SER A 51 -12.67 -6.93 10.13
CA SER A 51 -12.75 -6.12 11.35
C SER A 51 -13.91 -5.12 11.27
N ARG A 52 -14.65 -5.01 12.38
CA ARG A 52 -15.73 -4.02 12.55
C ARG A 52 -15.27 -2.82 13.36
N THR A 53 -14.28 -3.02 14.22
CA THR A 53 -13.70 -2.01 15.09
C THR A 53 -12.18 -1.96 14.93
N PRO A 54 -11.51 -0.86 15.31
CA PRO A 54 -10.05 -0.79 15.30
C PRO A 54 -9.40 -1.88 16.17
N GLN A 55 -10.01 -2.22 17.30
CA GLN A 55 -9.51 -3.24 18.23
C GLN A 55 -9.49 -4.65 17.61
N GLU A 56 -10.36 -4.89 16.63
CA GLU A 56 -10.40 -6.13 15.85
C GLU A 56 -9.48 -6.09 14.61
N ALA A 57 -8.79 -4.99 14.36
CA ALA A 57 -7.92 -4.83 13.21
C ALA A 57 -6.44 -5.04 13.58
N TRP A 58 -5.66 -5.44 12.57
CA TRP A 58 -4.21 -5.41 12.67
C TRP A 58 -3.74 -3.95 12.86
N PRO A 59 -2.72 -3.66 13.71
CA PRO A 59 -1.83 -4.58 14.42
C PRO A 59 -2.25 -4.92 15.87
N LEU A 60 -3.47 -4.59 16.32
CA LEU A 60 -3.91 -4.83 17.70
C LEU A 60 -4.25 -6.31 17.97
N VAL A 61 -4.67 -7.04 16.95
CA VAL A 61 -4.96 -8.48 17.06
C VAL A 61 -3.68 -9.33 17.17
N PRO A 62 -3.79 -10.56 17.72
CA PRO A 62 -2.70 -11.53 17.71
C PRO A 62 -2.19 -11.82 16.29
N PRO A 63 -0.90 -12.15 16.12
CA PRO A 63 -0.33 -12.45 14.82
C PRO A 63 -1.09 -13.54 14.08
N SER A 64 -1.35 -13.32 12.79
CA SER A 64 -2.05 -14.27 11.91
C SER A 64 -1.24 -14.49 10.63
N SER A 65 -1.37 -15.68 10.04
CA SER A 65 -0.81 -15.96 8.70
C SER A 65 -1.45 -15.13 7.59
N LEU A 66 -2.58 -14.47 7.89
CA LEU A 66 -3.30 -13.57 6.98
C LEU A 66 -2.92 -12.09 7.16
N ASP A 67 -2.03 -11.76 8.12
CA ASP A 67 -1.58 -10.39 8.35
C ASP A 67 -0.98 -9.81 7.07
N LEU A 68 -1.39 -8.59 6.71
CA LEU A 68 -0.88 -7.87 5.54
C LEU A 68 -0.99 -8.64 4.21
N ASN A 69 -1.87 -9.65 4.11
CA ASN A 69 -2.01 -10.47 2.90
C ASN A 69 -2.36 -9.62 1.67
N TRP A 70 -3.11 -8.53 1.85
CA TRP A 70 -3.40 -7.55 0.80
C TRP A 70 -2.12 -6.91 0.22
N LEU A 71 -1.12 -6.64 1.06
CA LEU A 71 0.17 -6.06 0.69
C LEU A 71 1.09 -7.09 0.02
N VAL A 72 1.04 -8.35 0.47
CA VAL A 72 1.78 -9.47 -0.14
C VAL A 72 1.24 -9.77 -1.53
N MET A 73 -0.09 -9.86 -1.67
CA MET A 73 -0.77 -10.08 -2.95
C MET A 73 -0.50 -8.96 -3.96
N GLY A 74 -0.33 -7.71 -3.53
CA GLY A 74 0.04 -6.59 -4.40
C GLY A 74 1.39 -6.78 -5.09
N TYR A 75 2.36 -7.40 -4.40
CA TYR A 75 3.73 -7.54 -4.88
C TYR A 75 4.00 -8.78 -5.74
N GLY A 76 3.38 -9.92 -5.39
CA GLY A 76 3.49 -11.12 -6.22
C GLY A 76 3.02 -10.88 -7.66
N LYS A 77 2.14 -9.89 -7.86
CA LYS A 77 1.61 -9.48 -9.15
C LYS A 77 2.54 -8.56 -9.94
N SER A 78 3.26 -7.63 -9.31
CA SER A 78 4.09 -6.67 -10.06
C SER A 78 5.26 -7.35 -10.78
N GLN A 79 5.85 -8.39 -10.18
CA GLN A 79 6.94 -9.15 -10.80
C GLN A 79 6.49 -9.99 -12.00
N ILE A 80 5.31 -10.60 -11.93
CA ILE A 80 4.74 -11.38 -13.03
C ILE A 80 4.25 -10.45 -14.16
N LEU A 81 3.62 -9.31 -13.82
CA LEU A 81 3.14 -8.33 -14.81
C LEU A 81 4.28 -7.64 -15.56
N LYS A 82 5.43 -7.39 -14.91
CA LYS A 82 6.63 -6.84 -15.58
C LYS A 82 7.11 -7.73 -16.74
N LEU A 83 6.87 -9.04 -16.67
CA LEU A 83 7.24 -10.01 -17.71
C LEU A 83 6.23 -10.06 -18.87
N VAL A 84 4.99 -9.63 -18.63
CA VAL A 84 3.87 -9.78 -19.58
C VAL A 84 3.55 -8.46 -20.31
N GLN A 85 3.96 -7.31 -19.79
CA GLN A 85 3.61 -6.00 -20.35
C GLN A 85 4.40 -5.62 -21.61
N ASP A 86 3.69 -5.44 -22.73
CA ASP A 86 4.13 -4.56 -23.81
C ASP A 86 3.53 -3.17 -23.59
N LYS A 87 4.35 -2.25 -23.07
CA LYS A 87 3.93 -0.88 -22.73
C LYS A 87 3.46 -0.05 -23.93
N LYS A 88 3.81 -0.44 -25.16
CA LYS A 88 3.42 0.30 -26.37
C LYS A 88 2.08 -0.17 -26.92
N ALA A 89 1.76 -1.46 -26.78
CA ALA A 89 0.54 -2.07 -27.30
C ALA A 89 -0.65 -2.08 -26.32
N SER A 90 -0.39 -1.90 -25.01
CA SER A 90 -1.43 -1.98 -23.97
C SER A 90 -2.48 -0.87 -24.08
N ALA A 91 -3.75 -1.23 -23.93
CA ALA A 91 -4.86 -0.30 -23.76
C ALA A 91 -4.73 0.54 -22.47
N PHE A 92 -3.99 0.03 -21.47
CA PHE A 92 -3.73 0.69 -20.19
C PHE A 92 -2.45 1.53 -20.20
N ARG A 93 -1.81 1.73 -21.36
CA ARG A 93 -0.53 2.46 -21.48
C ARG A 93 -0.50 3.79 -20.74
N THR A 94 -1.59 4.56 -20.71
CA THR A 94 -1.66 5.86 -20.04
C THR A 94 -1.64 5.72 -18.52
N LEU A 95 -2.22 4.65 -17.97
CA LEU A 95 -2.16 4.33 -16.54
C LEU A 95 -0.81 3.73 -16.15
N ILE A 96 -0.19 2.99 -17.07
CA ILE A 96 1.11 2.32 -16.91
C ILE A 96 2.29 3.26 -17.22
N ALA A 97 2.04 4.40 -17.88
CA ALA A 97 3.07 5.27 -18.41
C ALA A 97 3.98 5.79 -17.28
N PRO A 98 5.27 5.97 -17.55
CA PRO A 98 6.21 6.45 -16.55
C PRO A 98 5.90 7.85 -16.02
N GLU A 99 4.98 8.63 -16.60
CA GLU A 99 4.58 9.91 -16.00
C GLU A 99 3.55 9.73 -14.86
N THR A 100 2.64 8.77 -14.97
CA THR A 100 1.74 8.37 -13.87
C THR A 100 2.43 7.44 -12.88
N SER A 101 3.44 6.69 -13.35
CA SER A 101 4.17 5.67 -12.59
C SER A 101 5.63 6.04 -12.26
N ALA A 102 6.09 7.27 -12.52
CA ALA A 102 7.46 7.67 -12.19
C ALA A 102 7.61 7.51 -10.69
N LEU A 103 8.28 6.43 -10.30
CA LEU A 103 8.84 6.25 -8.98
C LEU A 103 9.98 7.24 -8.89
N SER A 104 9.64 8.51 -8.66
CA SER A 104 10.61 9.49 -8.25
C SER A 104 11.22 8.96 -6.96
N THR A 105 12.53 8.73 -6.99
CA THR A 105 13.32 8.41 -5.79
C THR A 105 13.74 9.68 -5.06
N HIS A 106 13.38 10.84 -5.62
CA HIS A 106 13.52 12.13 -4.98
C HIS A 106 12.45 12.27 -3.91
N ILE A 107 12.87 12.56 -2.67
CA ILE A 107 11.97 12.87 -1.58
C ILE A 107 11.85 14.38 -1.50
N ARG A 108 10.63 14.90 -1.60
CA ARG A 108 10.30 16.31 -1.38
C ARG A 108 10.32 16.62 0.12
N LEU A 109 11.50 16.86 0.68
CA LEU A 109 11.67 17.06 2.12
C LEU A 109 10.86 18.26 2.63
N GLU A 110 10.64 19.26 1.78
CA GLU A 110 9.84 20.44 2.08
C GLU A 110 8.36 20.17 2.35
N THR A 111 7.82 19.02 1.91
CA THR A 111 6.42 18.65 2.16
C THR A 111 6.22 17.84 3.44
N LEU A 112 7.31 17.41 4.09
CA LEU A 112 7.28 16.52 5.24
C LEU A 112 7.54 17.30 6.54
N PRO A 113 6.87 16.96 7.66
CA PRO A 113 7.19 17.52 8.97
C PRO A 113 8.64 17.23 9.37
N GLN A 114 9.32 18.19 10.02
CA GLN A 114 10.72 18.00 10.43
C GLN A 114 10.95 16.75 11.29
N ALA A 115 10.04 16.46 12.23
CA ALA A 115 10.10 15.24 13.04
C ALA A 115 10.04 13.96 12.18
N PHE A 116 9.26 13.98 11.09
CA PHE A 116 9.16 12.86 10.15
C PHE A 116 10.50 12.63 9.45
N ILE A 117 11.13 13.71 9.00
CA ILE A 117 12.45 13.65 8.36
C ILE A 117 13.51 13.05 9.30
N THR A 118 13.49 13.43 10.57
CA THR A 118 14.38 12.89 11.61
C THR A 118 14.11 11.41 11.87
N VAL A 119 12.85 11.01 12.07
CA VAL A 119 12.46 9.61 12.38
C VAL A 119 12.88 8.64 11.28
N PHE A 120 12.77 9.05 10.01
CA PHE A 120 13.14 8.20 8.88
C PHE A 120 14.58 8.37 8.40
N ASP A 121 15.39 9.20 9.06
CA ASP A 121 16.77 9.53 8.69
C ASP A 121 16.93 9.89 7.20
N LEU A 122 16.20 10.91 6.74
CA LEU A 122 16.18 11.27 5.31
C LEU A 122 17.26 12.29 4.91
N HIS A 123 17.96 12.91 5.89
CA HIS A 123 19.03 13.90 5.65
C HIS A 123 20.38 13.26 5.31
N SER A 124 20.59 11.99 5.64
CA SER A 124 21.86 11.32 5.42
C SER A 124 22.08 11.08 3.91
N SER A 125 23.06 11.79 3.33
CA SER A 125 23.53 11.60 1.94
C SER A 125 24.24 10.25 1.70
N SER A 126 24.15 9.33 2.67
CA SER A 126 24.66 7.97 2.56
C SER A 126 23.80 7.19 1.59
N LYS A 127 24.17 7.24 0.31
CA LYS A 127 23.91 6.28 -0.79
C LYS A 127 22.81 5.21 -0.53
N SER A 128 21.59 5.68 -0.31
CA SER A 128 20.42 5.56 -1.19
C SER A 128 19.86 4.18 -1.60
N ASN A 129 20.38 3.03 -1.18
CA ASN A 129 19.69 1.74 -1.43
C ASN A 129 19.29 0.94 -0.17
N ASP A 130 19.88 1.20 1.00
CA ASP A 130 19.64 0.35 2.19
C ASP A 130 18.54 0.86 3.13
N ASN A 131 18.05 2.10 2.98
CA ASN A 131 16.94 2.57 3.80
C ASN A 131 15.61 1.98 3.27
N PRO A 132 14.98 1.04 3.98
CA PRO A 132 13.80 0.34 3.48
C PRO A 132 12.57 1.25 3.33
N TYR A 133 12.58 2.44 3.95
CA TYR A 133 11.46 3.40 3.92
C TYR A 133 11.50 4.32 2.71
N ARG A 134 12.65 4.47 2.04
CA ARG A 134 12.91 5.57 1.10
C ARG A 134 11.89 5.66 -0.03
N LEU A 135 11.55 4.53 -0.66
CA LEU A 135 10.56 4.50 -1.75
C LEU A 135 9.15 4.87 -1.26
N ALA A 136 8.75 4.33 -0.11
CA ALA A 136 7.44 4.60 0.45
C ALA A 136 7.30 6.07 0.89
N VAL A 137 8.39 6.65 1.40
CA VAL A 137 8.46 8.08 1.76
C VAL A 137 8.48 8.97 0.52
N SER A 138 9.23 8.62 -0.54
CA SER A 138 9.28 9.45 -1.76
C SER A 138 7.91 9.55 -2.41
N LEU A 139 7.23 8.41 -2.57
CA LEU A 139 5.86 8.35 -3.09
C LEU A 139 4.86 9.12 -2.22
N LEU A 140 5.03 9.09 -0.89
CA LEU A 140 4.17 9.85 0.02
C LEU A 140 4.45 11.35 -0.10
N SER A 141 5.72 11.76 -0.16
CA SER A 141 6.11 13.17 -0.27
C SER A 141 5.63 13.83 -1.57
N ASP A 142 5.40 13.03 -2.62
CA ASP A 142 4.82 13.48 -3.88
C ASP A 142 3.33 13.83 -3.75
N VAL A 143 2.60 13.26 -2.79
CA VAL A 143 1.14 13.34 -2.72
C VAL A 143 0.59 13.84 -1.39
N ILE A 144 1.41 14.01 -0.36
CA ILE A 144 0.94 14.40 0.98
C ILE A 144 0.18 15.75 0.93
N ASP A 145 0.65 16.68 0.10
CA ASP A 145 0.10 18.02 -0.15
C ASP A 145 -0.83 18.10 -1.37
N VAL A 146 -1.18 16.96 -1.98
CA VAL A 146 -2.00 16.89 -3.21
C VAL A 146 -3.43 16.49 -2.89
N ASP A 147 -4.41 17.25 -3.39
CA ASP A 147 -5.84 17.02 -3.20
C ASP A 147 -6.54 16.47 -4.45
N VAL A 148 -5.85 15.59 -5.18
CA VAL A 148 -6.35 14.91 -6.38
C VAL A 148 -6.44 13.42 -6.09
N ASP A 149 -7.67 12.92 -5.94
CA ASP A 149 -7.99 11.56 -5.52
C ASP A 149 -7.27 10.48 -6.33
N ILE A 150 -7.37 10.53 -7.67
CA ILE A 150 -6.80 9.54 -8.57
C ILE A 150 -5.28 9.53 -8.50
N THR A 151 -4.64 10.68 -8.31
CA THR A 151 -3.19 10.79 -8.17
C THR A 151 -2.71 10.11 -6.88
N VAL A 152 -3.41 10.37 -5.77
CA VAL A 152 -3.12 9.74 -4.47
C VAL A 152 -3.31 8.22 -4.56
N ILE A 153 -4.41 7.77 -5.17
CA ILE A 153 -4.72 6.34 -5.34
C ILE A 153 -3.66 5.64 -6.19
N LEU A 154 -3.26 6.23 -7.33
CA LEU A 154 -2.25 5.64 -8.21
C LEU A 154 -0.89 5.55 -7.51
N LYS A 155 -0.49 6.57 -6.74
CA LYS A 155 0.75 6.55 -5.96
C LYS A 155 0.70 5.55 -4.81
N PHE A 156 -0.46 5.38 -4.17
CA PHE A 156 -0.68 4.31 -3.19
C PHE A 156 -0.58 2.92 -3.83
N CYS A 157 -1.19 2.71 -5.00
CA CYS A 157 -1.05 1.46 -5.74
C CYS A 157 0.42 1.17 -6.11
N ALA A 158 1.17 2.20 -6.51
CA ALA A 158 2.62 2.10 -6.74
C ALA A 158 3.37 1.72 -5.46
N PHE A 159 3.06 2.37 -4.32
CA PHE A 159 3.60 2.01 -3.02
C PHE A 159 3.37 0.52 -2.74
N VAL A 160 2.14 0.03 -2.82
CA VAL A 160 1.79 -1.38 -2.56
C VAL A 160 2.49 -2.35 -3.51
N GLY A 161 2.56 -2.02 -4.80
CA GLY A 161 3.15 -2.88 -5.83
C GLY A 161 4.68 -2.96 -5.80
N GLU A 162 5.35 -1.89 -5.37
CA GLU A 162 6.81 -1.74 -5.41
C GLU A 162 7.44 -1.68 -4.00
N THR A 163 6.63 -1.88 -2.95
CA THR A 163 7.09 -1.87 -1.55
C THR A 163 8.32 -2.77 -1.36
N HIS A 164 9.40 -2.20 -0.81
CA HIS A 164 10.65 -2.89 -0.54
C HIS A 164 10.44 -4.12 0.37
N PRO A 165 11.02 -5.31 0.05
CA PRO A 165 10.82 -6.52 0.85
C PRO A 165 11.16 -6.36 2.34
N GLN A 166 12.21 -5.60 2.64
CA GLN A 166 12.60 -5.31 4.04
C GLN A 166 11.57 -4.44 4.76
N TYR A 167 10.93 -3.47 4.09
CA TYR A 167 9.86 -2.68 4.71
C TYR A 167 8.68 -3.57 5.09
N LYS A 168 8.31 -4.55 4.25
CA LYS A 168 7.27 -5.52 4.61
C LYS A 168 7.66 -6.33 5.83
N ARG A 169 8.91 -6.79 5.89
CA ARG A 169 9.40 -7.52 7.07
C ARG A 169 9.27 -6.67 8.34
N LEU A 170 9.58 -5.39 8.25
CA LEU A 170 9.45 -4.44 9.36
C LEU A 170 7.98 -4.23 9.77
N LEU A 171 7.05 -4.16 8.81
CA LEU A 171 5.62 -4.17 9.10
C LEU A 171 5.19 -5.45 9.82
N PHE A 172 5.58 -6.64 9.33
CA PHE A 172 5.29 -7.91 10.01
C PHE A 172 5.86 -7.97 11.44
N GLN A 173 7.00 -7.31 11.67
CA GLN A 173 7.63 -7.16 12.98
C GLN A 173 6.98 -6.07 13.84
N LYS A 174 5.93 -5.40 13.35
CA LYS A 174 5.26 -4.26 14.00
C LYS A 174 6.25 -3.16 14.41
N GLU A 175 7.27 -2.94 13.58
CA GLU A 175 8.29 -1.93 13.85
C GLU A 175 7.68 -0.51 13.80
N PRO A 176 7.99 0.37 14.78
CA PRO A 176 7.27 1.63 14.95
C PRO A 176 7.29 2.57 13.76
N ARG A 177 8.44 2.73 13.10
CA ARG A 177 8.60 3.63 11.95
C ARG A 177 7.86 3.08 10.74
N ALA A 178 7.90 1.76 10.55
CA ALA A 178 7.16 1.09 9.49
C ALA A 178 5.65 1.28 9.64
N LEU A 179 5.14 1.07 10.85
CA LEU A 179 3.75 1.30 11.21
C LEU A 179 3.35 2.76 11.03
N LEU A 180 4.16 3.70 11.51
CA LEU A 180 3.92 5.13 11.37
C LEU A 180 3.80 5.54 9.90
N LEU A 181 4.69 5.06 9.04
CA LEU A 181 4.64 5.37 7.60
C LEU A 181 3.36 4.84 6.95
N LEU A 182 2.91 3.64 7.34
CA LEU A 182 1.66 3.07 6.84
C LEU A 182 0.44 3.86 7.35
N ALA A 183 0.46 4.31 8.61
CA ALA A 183 -0.57 5.19 9.16
C ALA A 183 -0.66 6.51 8.40
N TYR A 184 0.46 7.11 7.97
CA TYR A 184 0.44 8.31 7.13
C TYR A 184 -0.22 8.06 5.77
N TRP A 185 0.09 6.93 5.13
CA TRP A 185 -0.58 6.52 3.89
C TRP A 185 -2.09 6.36 4.08
N PHE A 186 -2.50 5.65 5.12
CA PHE A 186 -3.93 5.49 5.42
C PHE A 186 -4.61 6.80 5.80
N GLY A 187 -3.95 7.66 6.58
CA GLY A 187 -4.43 9.00 6.89
C GLY A 187 -4.66 9.81 5.62
N LYS A 188 -3.71 9.79 4.67
CA LYS A 188 -3.91 10.47 3.38
C LYS A 188 -5.07 9.88 2.58
N LEU A 189 -5.22 8.56 2.57
CA LEU A 189 -6.35 7.89 1.92
C LEU A 189 -7.71 8.19 2.58
N CYS A 190 -7.75 8.41 3.90
CA CYS A 190 -8.99 8.72 4.61
C CYS A 190 -9.60 10.08 4.20
N GLN A 191 -8.81 10.98 3.61
CA GLN A 191 -9.29 12.24 3.03
C GLN A 191 -10.21 12.02 1.82
N PHE A 192 -10.11 10.85 1.16
CA PHE A 192 -10.88 10.49 -0.02
C PHE A 192 -11.73 9.24 0.31
N PRO A 193 -12.97 9.41 0.81
CA PRO A 193 -13.77 8.31 1.34
C PRO A 193 -14.38 7.41 0.24
N HIS A 194 -13.56 6.89 -0.68
CA HIS A 194 -13.97 5.89 -1.64
C HIS A 194 -14.32 4.59 -0.92
N TRP A 195 -15.49 4.03 -1.24
CA TRP A 195 -16.08 2.87 -0.56
C TRP A 195 -15.13 1.67 -0.39
N TRP A 196 -14.24 1.43 -1.38
CA TRP A 196 -13.33 0.29 -1.39
C TRP A 196 -12.02 0.53 -0.63
N ILE A 197 -11.65 1.78 -0.38
CA ILE A 197 -10.42 2.15 0.35
C ILE A 197 -10.73 2.44 1.82
N TRP A 198 -11.71 3.32 2.01
CA TRP A 198 -11.91 4.08 3.23
C TRP A 198 -12.04 3.18 4.46
N ARG A 199 -12.80 2.09 4.34
CA ARG A 199 -13.05 1.18 5.47
C ARG A 199 -11.77 0.57 6.04
N ARG A 200 -10.88 0.02 5.20
CA ARG A 200 -9.59 -0.52 5.68
C ARG A 200 -8.71 0.61 6.18
N ALA A 201 -8.56 1.66 5.37
CA ALA A 201 -7.66 2.76 5.70
C ALA A 201 -8.00 3.36 7.08
N SER A 202 -9.28 3.65 7.34
CA SER A 202 -9.72 4.17 8.63
C SER A 202 -9.47 3.18 9.76
N LEU A 203 -9.96 1.94 9.67
CA LEU A 203 -9.84 0.96 10.75
C LEU A 203 -8.39 0.59 11.09
N GLU A 204 -7.56 0.29 10.08
CA GLU A 204 -6.15 -0.07 10.32
C GLU A 204 -5.33 1.16 10.72
N CYS A 205 -5.63 2.36 10.22
CA CYS A 205 -4.97 3.59 10.70
C CYS A 205 -5.24 3.82 12.19
N GLN A 206 -6.50 3.72 12.61
CA GLN A 206 -6.88 3.85 14.02
C GLN A 206 -6.19 2.77 14.87
N ALA A 207 -6.18 1.52 14.41
CA ALA A 207 -5.52 0.41 15.10
C ALA A 207 -4.01 0.62 15.25
N ILE A 208 -3.35 1.10 14.19
CA ILE A 208 -1.92 1.45 14.23
C ILE A 208 -1.67 2.57 15.23
N CYS A 209 -2.48 3.63 15.21
CA CYS A 209 -2.34 4.75 16.15
C CYS A 209 -2.47 4.28 17.59
N ILE A 210 -3.52 3.51 17.92
CA ILE A 210 -3.73 2.94 19.26
C ILE A 210 -2.55 2.03 19.67
N TYR A 211 -2.04 1.22 18.75
CA TYR A 211 -0.89 0.34 19.00
C TYR A 211 0.36 1.15 19.35
N LEU A 212 0.68 2.17 18.55
CA LEU A 212 1.87 3.01 18.78
C LEU A 212 1.72 3.86 20.06
N GLU A 213 0.54 4.37 20.38
CA GLU A 213 0.27 5.07 21.65
C GLU A 213 0.43 4.14 22.86
N THR A 214 0.00 2.89 22.74
CA THR A 214 0.02 1.94 23.86
C THR A 214 1.41 1.36 24.10
N PHE A 215 2.07 0.87 23.04
CA PHE A 215 3.29 0.08 23.14
C PHE A 215 4.57 0.91 22.88
N HIS A 216 4.45 2.08 22.25
CA HIS A 216 5.57 2.96 21.92
C HIS A 216 5.45 4.36 22.52
N LYS A 217 4.75 4.49 23.66
CA LYS A 217 4.57 5.75 24.40
C LYS A 217 5.85 6.50 24.78
N HIS A 218 6.99 5.80 24.82
CA HIS A 218 8.29 6.36 25.20
C HIS A 218 9.00 7.04 24.01
N ASP A 219 8.58 6.75 22.77
CA ASP A 219 9.15 7.35 21.56
C ASP A 219 8.39 8.64 21.23
N LEU A 220 8.88 9.76 21.77
CA LEU A 220 8.21 11.07 21.67
C LEU A 220 8.10 11.57 20.22
N ASP A 221 9.05 11.21 19.35
CA ASP A 221 9.01 11.61 17.95
C ASP A 221 7.88 10.87 17.22
N VAL A 222 7.74 9.56 17.47
CA VAL A 222 6.60 8.79 16.96
C VAL A 222 5.28 9.35 17.51
N GLN A 223 5.17 9.59 18.82
CA GLN A 223 3.94 10.14 19.42
C GLN A 223 3.53 11.49 18.81
N THR A 224 4.50 12.39 18.59
CA THR A 224 4.26 13.70 17.96
C THR A 224 3.70 13.54 16.54
N LEU A 225 4.21 12.57 15.79
CA LEU A 225 3.80 12.33 14.41
C LEU A 225 2.45 11.62 14.29
N LEU A 226 1.90 11.02 15.36
CA LEU A 226 0.58 10.38 15.35
C LEU A 226 -0.59 11.36 15.22
N VAL A 227 -0.38 12.66 15.47
CA VAL A 227 -1.46 13.67 15.38
C VAL A 227 -2.14 13.65 14.02
N TYR A 228 -1.38 13.66 12.93
CA TYR A 228 -1.91 13.64 11.57
C TYR A 228 -2.78 12.39 11.26
N PRO A 229 -2.26 11.15 11.37
CA PRO A 229 -3.05 9.96 11.05
C PRO A 229 -4.27 9.79 11.98
N LYS A 230 -4.21 10.23 13.24
CA LYS A 230 -5.37 10.21 14.14
C LYS A 230 -6.49 11.11 13.63
N ILE A 231 -6.19 12.39 13.39
CA ILE A 231 -7.18 13.35 12.88
C ILE A 231 -7.80 12.86 11.58
N MET A 232 -6.97 12.41 10.63
CA MET A 232 -7.45 12.00 9.31
C MET A 232 -8.30 10.72 9.35
N SER A 233 -7.99 9.78 10.24
CA SER A 233 -8.74 8.53 10.36
C SER A 233 -9.97 8.64 11.27
N GLY A 234 -10.11 9.73 12.02
CA GLY A 234 -11.23 9.98 12.94
C GLY A 234 -11.04 9.43 14.35
N LEU A 235 -9.79 9.31 14.83
CA LEU A 235 -9.45 8.91 16.21
C LEU A 235 -9.28 10.10 17.15
#